data_AF-A0A7G5BSF9-F1
#
_entry.id   AF-A0A7G5BSF9-F1
#
_cell.length_a   1.000
_cell.length_b   1.000
_cell.length_c   1.000
_cell.angle_alpha   90.00
_cell.angle_beta   90.00
_cell.angle_gamma   90.00
#
_symmetry.space_group_name_H-M   'P 1'
#
loop_
_entity.id
_entity.type
_entity.pdbx_description
1 polymer ?
#
loop_
_entity_poly.entity_id
_entity_poly.type
_entity_poly.pdbx_seq_one_letter_code
_entity_poly.pdbx_strand_id
1 'polypeptide(L)'
;MQGEATIHKTKPARMVWLWGAIPLVLLAVIIYMLSSLGTGIKDEPVAPIEALNVEKITLTEEGFKVKVLNSGPEEVTIAQVIVNDAFWNADFHPSSTIGRLGQTEISIPYGWVEGDPYSIKLITTNGLIFTGDVAVAALTPVADADRFAQYALIGFYVGVVPIGLGLLWFPFLRRFSDRGMQGVLALTVGLLFFLVVDTLQEGLELGAEAPGVFHGTALVWFGALLSFLFLLALDQASEKRSNSNGKQVAYKISGGIGLHNLGEGLAIGAAFAAGEAALGTFLIIGFTLHNITEGVGIASPLLKDSPTWRTFLALALVAGAPAIVGTWVGGFVFNDTLAAMFFGIGAGAIIQVIYVIGKMIVKEAAKNGKPAVSWTNLASLTLGIVLMYVTALFVSV
;
A
#
# COMPACT_ATOMS: atom_id res chain seq x y z
N MET A 1 -39.23 5.36 -55.75
CA MET A 1 -38.08 4.44 -55.86
C MET A 1 -37.46 4.33 -54.49
N GLN A 2 -37.51 3.12 -53.92
CA GLN A 2 -37.06 2.78 -52.57
C GLN A 2 -35.53 2.79 -52.51
N GLY A 3 -34.95 3.45 -51.51
CA GLY A 3 -33.53 3.32 -51.17
C GLY A 3 -33.37 2.19 -50.16
N GLU A 4 -32.75 1.08 -50.58
CA GLU A 4 -32.44 -0.06 -49.72
C GLU A 4 -31.51 0.36 -48.57
N ALA A 5 -31.97 0.13 -47.34
CA ALA A 5 -31.12 0.14 -46.17
C ALA A 5 -30.20 -1.09 -46.22
N THR A 6 -28.90 -0.85 -46.38
CA THR A 6 -27.86 -1.88 -46.27
C THR A 6 -27.76 -2.35 -44.81
N ILE A 7 -28.41 -3.48 -44.52
CA ILE A 7 -28.25 -4.20 -43.26
C ILE A 7 -26.81 -4.75 -43.22
N HIS A 8 -25.94 -4.13 -42.42
CA HIS A 8 -24.67 -4.73 -42.03
C HIS A 8 -24.95 -6.04 -41.29
N LYS A 9 -24.83 -7.18 -42.00
CA LYS A 9 -24.82 -8.51 -41.40
C LYS A 9 -23.64 -8.58 -40.42
N THR A 10 -23.93 -8.45 -39.13
CA THR A 10 -22.97 -8.79 -38.06
C THR A 10 -22.58 -10.25 -38.24
N LYS A 11 -21.29 -10.51 -38.49
CA LYS A 11 -20.75 -11.87 -38.58
C LYS A 11 -21.18 -12.67 -37.34
N PRO A 12 -21.54 -13.97 -37.48
CA PRO A 12 -22.05 -14.74 -36.35
C PRO A 12 -20.99 -14.79 -35.25
N ALA A 13 -21.38 -14.43 -34.03
CA ALA A 13 -20.49 -14.27 -32.86
C ALA A 13 -19.51 -15.46 -32.66
N ARG A 14 -19.93 -16.69 -33.03
CA ARG A 14 -19.07 -17.89 -33.00
C ARG A 14 -17.77 -17.78 -33.80
N MET A 15 -17.79 -17.10 -34.95
CA MET A 15 -16.60 -16.95 -35.79
C MET A 15 -15.61 -15.96 -35.17
N VAL A 16 -16.10 -14.96 -34.43
CA VAL A 16 -15.26 -13.98 -33.70
C VAL A 16 -14.54 -14.64 -32.52
N TRP A 17 -15.24 -15.50 -31.77
CA TRP A 17 -14.62 -16.28 -30.68
C TRP A 17 -13.55 -17.26 -31.19
N LEU A 18 -13.76 -17.87 -32.37
CA LEU A 18 -12.75 -18.71 -33.03
C LEU A 18 -11.49 -17.92 -33.38
N TRP A 19 -11.62 -16.72 -33.95
CA TRP A 19 -10.48 -15.85 -34.23
C TRP A 19 -9.79 -15.33 -32.96
N GLY A 20 -10.51 -15.19 -31.84
CA GLY A 20 -9.91 -14.88 -30.54
C GLY A 20 -9.18 -16.07 -29.89
N ALA A 21 -9.66 -17.29 -30.12
CA ALA A 21 -9.05 -18.51 -29.58
C ALA A 21 -7.79 -18.95 -30.36
N ILE A 22 -7.73 -18.72 -31.68
CA ILE A 22 -6.61 -19.13 -32.53
C ILE A 22 -5.26 -18.61 -32.01
N PRO A 23 -5.06 -17.32 -31.69
CA PRO A 23 -3.80 -16.82 -31.13
C PRO A 23 -3.43 -17.47 -29.79
N LEU A 24 -4.41 -17.75 -28.92
CA LEU A 24 -4.16 -18.41 -27.63
C LEU A 24 -3.72 -19.86 -27.80
N VAL A 25 -4.34 -20.59 -28.73
CA VAL A 25 -3.95 -21.95 -29.07
C VAL A 25 -2.56 -21.97 -29.71
N LEU A 26 -2.27 -21.06 -30.64
CA LEU A 26 -0.94 -20.93 -31.24
C LEU A 26 0.12 -20.58 -30.19
N LEU A 27 -0.19 -19.69 -29.25
CA LEU A 27 0.70 -19.37 -28.14
C LEU A 27 0.97 -20.60 -27.28
N ALA A 28 -0.06 -21.37 -26.91
CA ALA A 28 0.10 -22.60 -26.14
C ALA A 28 0.94 -23.65 -26.90
N VAL A 29 0.75 -23.78 -28.22
CA VAL A 29 1.57 -24.66 -29.07
C VAL A 29 3.02 -24.20 -29.11
N ILE A 30 3.28 -22.89 -29.26
CA ILE A 30 4.64 -22.34 -29.25
C ILE A 30 5.30 -22.56 -27.90
N ILE A 31 4.61 -22.31 -26.78
CA ILE A 31 5.12 -22.57 -25.43
C ILE A 31 5.44 -24.06 -25.27
N TYR A 32 4.54 -24.94 -25.69
CA TYR A 32 4.79 -26.39 -25.65
C TYR A 32 6.00 -26.78 -26.50
N MET A 33 6.11 -26.29 -27.73
CA MET A 33 7.26 -26.55 -28.60
C MET A 33 8.56 -26.04 -27.98
N LEU A 34 8.58 -24.82 -27.46
CA LEU A 34 9.77 -24.27 -26.78
C LEU A 34 10.14 -25.08 -25.53
N SER A 35 9.15 -25.52 -24.74
CA SER A 35 9.41 -26.32 -23.53
C SER A 35 9.89 -27.74 -23.82
N SER A 36 9.50 -28.33 -24.96
CA SER A 36 9.81 -29.72 -25.31
C SER A 36 11.00 -29.87 -26.27
N LEU A 37 11.13 -28.98 -27.25
CA LEU A 37 12.22 -28.98 -28.23
C LEU A 37 13.39 -28.06 -27.83
N GLY A 38 13.20 -27.23 -26.79
CA GLY A 38 14.16 -26.21 -26.38
C GLY A 38 14.19 -25.02 -27.35
N THR A 39 15.03 -24.04 -27.02
CA THR A 39 15.21 -22.81 -27.83
C THR A 39 16.20 -22.99 -28.98
N GLY A 40 16.82 -24.16 -29.12
CA GLY A 40 17.91 -24.42 -30.06
C GLY A 40 19.28 -23.87 -29.62
N ILE A 41 19.32 -23.13 -28.50
CA ILE A 41 20.54 -22.66 -27.84
C ILE A 41 20.90 -23.68 -26.77
N LYS A 42 22.13 -24.20 -26.81
CA LYS A 42 22.63 -25.27 -25.91
C LYS A 42 23.54 -24.75 -24.80
N ASP A 43 23.54 -23.44 -24.58
CA ASP A 43 24.32 -22.85 -23.51
C ASP A 43 23.64 -23.22 -22.19
N GLU A 44 24.26 -24.13 -21.43
CA GLU A 44 23.84 -24.38 -20.06
C GLU A 44 24.13 -23.13 -19.22
N PRO A 45 23.20 -22.71 -18.36
CA PRO A 45 23.45 -21.60 -17.46
C PRO A 45 24.71 -21.89 -16.64
N VAL A 46 25.67 -20.96 -16.68
CA VAL A 46 27.01 -21.11 -16.07
C VAL A 46 26.92 -21.26 -14.53
N ALA A 47 25.81 -20.85 -13.94
CA ALA A 47 25.50 -21.04 -12.53
C ALA A 47 23.98 -21.24 -12.34
N PRO A 48 23.56 -22.06 -11.36
CA PRO A 48 22.16 -22.19 -11.00
C PRO A 48 21.60 -20.86 -10.50
N ILE A 49 20.35 -20.57 -10.87
CA ILE A 49 19.64 -19.36 -10.44
C ILE A 49 18.91 -19.71 -9.14
N GLU A 50 19.52 -19.41 -8.01
CA GLU A 50 18.91 -19.58 -6.70
C GLU A 50 18.39 -18.24 -6.18
N ALA A 51 17.19 -18.23 -5.62
CA ALA A 51 16.65 -17.05 -4.94
C ALA A 51 15.87 -17.49 -3.70
N LEU A 52 16.42 -17.21 -2.53
CA LEU A 52 15.77 -17.40 -1.24
C LEU A 52 15.41 -16.03 -0.65
N ASN A 53 14.17 -15.90 -0.20
CA ASN A 53 13.68 -14.72 0.51
C ASN A 53 13.36 -15.10 1.94
N VAL A 54 13.95 -14.37 2.89
CA VAL A 54 13.58 -14.48 4.31
C VAL A 54 12.26 -13.73 4.49
N GLU A 55 11.17 -14.45 4.75
CA GLU A 55 9.83 -13.87 4.91
C GLU A 55 9.59 -13.33 6.31
N LYS A 56 10.15 -14.00 7.34
CA LYS A 56 9.93 -13.63 8.74
C LYS A 56 11.01 -14.20 9.63
N ILE A 57 11.51 -13.39 10.57
CA ILE A 57 12.35 -13.85 11.69
C ILE A 57 11.55 -13.68 12.96
N THR A 58 11.33 -14.77 13.69
CA THR A 58 10.64 -14.78 14.99
C THR A 58 11.65 -15.09 16.08
N LEU A 59 11.79 -14.17 17.04
CA LEU A 59 12.68 -14.30 18.19
C LEU A 59 11.90 -14.91 19.34
N THR A 60 12.38 -16.04 19.84
CA THR A 60 11.87 -16.74 21.01
C THR A 60 12.94 -16.80 22.10
N GLU A 61 12.57 -17.20 23.31
CA GLU A 61 13.55 -17.42 24.38
C GLU A 61 14.59 -18.50 24.02
N GLU A 62 14.25 -19.41 23.09
CA GLU A 62 15.11 -20.51 22.66
C GLU A 62 16.03 -20.12 21.48
N GLY A 63 15.73 -19.03 20.76
CA GLY A 63 16.53 -18.55 19.65
C GLY A 63 15.73 -17.90 18.52
N PHE A 64 16.14 -18.17 17.28
CA PHE A 64 15.50 -17.63 16.08
C PHE A 64 14.70 -18.69 15.33
N LYS A 65 13.51 -18.33 14.84
CA LYS A 65 12.78 -19.08 13.82
C LYS A 65 12.70 -18.26 12.56
N VAL A 66 13.32 -18.75 11.48
CA VAL A 66 13.44 -18.04 10.21
C VAL A 66 12.58 -18.74 9.17
N LYS A 67 11.54 -18.06 8.70
CA LYS A 67 10.70 -18.54 7.60
C LYS A 67 11.28 -18.08 6.27
N VAL A 68 11.51 -19.02 5.36
CA VAL A 68 12.15 -18.76 4.07
C VAL A 68 11.28 -19.27 2.92
N LEU A 69 11.19 -18.49 1.84
CA LEU A 69 10.54 -18.84 0.58
C LEU A 69 11.58 -18.97 -0.53
N ASN A 70 11.51 -20.04 -1.32
CA ASN A 70 12.25 -20.15 -2.57
C ASN A 70 11.47 -19.47 -3.71
N SER A 71 11.92 -18.29 -4.12
CA SER A 71 11.37 -17.54 -5.26
C SER A 71 12.08 -17.85 -6.58
N GLY A 72 13.12 -18.69 -6.55
CA GLY A 72 13.90 -19.11 -7.70
C GLY A 72 13.16 -20.10 -8.61
N PRO A 73 13.66 -20.30 -9.84
CA PRO A 73 13.11 -21.27 -10.79
C PRO A 73 13.40 -22.73 -10.41
N GLU A 74 14.46 -23.00 -9.66
CA GLU A 74 14.95 -24.34 -9.33
C GLU A 74 14.86 -24.62 -7.83
N GLU A 75 15.06 -25.88 -7.43
CA GLU A 75 15.16 -26.23 -6.02
C GLU A 75 16.47 -25.72 -5.41
N VAL A 76 16.41 -25.32 -4.14
CA VAL A 76 17.56 -24.78 -3.41
C VAL A 76 17.75 -25.58 -2.14
N THR A 77 18.98 -26.01 -1.85
CA THR A 77 19.32 -26.69 -0.61
C THR A 77 20.21 -25.81 0.26
N ILE A 78 19.74 -25.52 1.48
CA ILE A 78 20.53 -24.79 2.48
C ILE A 78 21.49 -25.79 3.14
N ALA A 79 22.79 -25.52 3.02
CA ALA A 79 23.85 -26.36 3.56
C ALA A 79 24.27 -25.93 4.98
N GLN A 80 24.27 -24.63 5.26
CA GLN A 80 24.82 -24.08 6.49
C GLN A 80 24.11 -22.78 6.90
N VAL A 81 24.02 -22.56 8.22
CA VAL A 81 23.51 -21.33 8.82
C VAL A 81 24.65 -20.64 9.60
N ILE A 82 24.71 -19.32 9.52
CA ILE A 82 25.61 -18.44 10.27
C ILE A 82 24.80 -17.38 11.00
N VAL A 83 25.14 -17.11 12.27
CA VAL A 83 24.60 -16.00 13.05
C VAL A 83 25.78 -15.12 13.51
N ASN A 84 25.81 -13.84 13.11
CA ASN A 84 26.89 -12.90 13.45
C ASN A 84 28.31 -13.48 13.26
N ASP A 85 28.51 -14.12 12.10
CA ASP A 85 29.77 -14.74 11.66
C ASP A 85 30.19 -16.04 12.38
N ALA A 86 29.33 -16.60 13.24
CA ALA A 86 29.50 -17.93 13.81
C ALA A 86 28.65 -18.98 13.09
N PHE A 87 29.26 -20.11 12.70
CA PHE A 87 28.53 -21.27 12.21
C PHE A 87 27.67 -21.87 13.31
N TRP A 88 26.41 -22.16 13.01
CA TRP A 88 25.46 -22.71 13.97
C TRP A 88 24.67 -23.88 13.39
N ASN A 89 24.24 -24.79 14.26
CA ASN A 89 23.32 -25.86 13.89
C ASN A 89 21.90 -25.31 13.82
N ALA A 90 21.12 -25.80 12.87
CA ALA A 90 19.72 -25.42 12.71
C ALA A 90 18.88 -26.61 12.28
N ASP A 91 17.63 -26.63 12.71
CA ASP A 91 16.64 -27.63 12.32
C ASP A 91 15.73 -27.06 11.25
N PHE A 92 15.41 -27.86 10.24
CA PHE A 92 14.62 -27.44 9.08
C PHE A 92 13.30 -28.20 9.03
N HIS A 93 12.19 -27.48 8.90
CA HIS A 93 10.87 -28.07 8.74
C HIS A 93 10.10 -27.42 7.58
N PRO A 94 9.73 -28.18 6.53
CA PRO A 94 9.79 -29.64 6.43
C PRO A 94 11.13 -30.23 5.99
N SER A 95 12.00 -29.44 5.33
CA SER A 95 13.28 -29.91 4.75
C SER A 95 14.24 -28.73 4.54
N SER A 96 15.54 -29.02 4.45
CA SER A 96 16.57 -28.05 4.02
C SER A 96 16.62 -27.86 2.50
N THR A 97 16.01 -28.77 1.74
CA THR A 97 15.80 -28.65 0.28
C THR A 97 14.41 -28.10 0.01
N ILE A 98 14.36 -26.96 -0.66
CA ILE A 98 13.15 -26.17 -0.87
C ILE A 98 12.88 -26.11 -2.38
N GLY A 99 11.79 -26.73 -2.84
CA GLY A 99 11.35 -26.63 -4.23
C GLY A 99 10.89 -25.22 -4.59
N ARG A 100 10.69 -24.95 -5.89
CA ARG A 100 10.17 -23.66 -6.38
C ARG A 100 8.86 -23.28 -5.69
N LEU A 101 8.77 -22.05 -5.17
CA LEU A 101 7.66 -21.53 -4.34
C LEU A 101 7.40 -22.33 -3.05
N GLY A 102 8.32 -23.23 -2.68
CA GLY A 102 8.31 -23.93 -1.42
C GLY A 102 8.74 -23.03 -0.27
N GLN A 103 8.24 -23.34 0.92
CA GLN A 103 8.61 -22.65 2.15
C GLN A 103 9.19 -23.66 3.16
N THR A 104 10.13 -23.19 3.98
CA THR A 104 10.65 -23.94 5.12
C THR A 104 10.82 -22.99 6.31
N GLU A 105 10.67 -23.52 7.52
CA GLU A 105 10.98 -22.84 8.77
C GLU A 105 12.28 -23.41 9.34
N ILE A 106 13.22 -22.53 9.66
CA ILE A 106 14.55 -22.85 10.18
C ILE A 106 14.58 -22.46 11.65
N SER A 107 14.74 -23.43 12.55
CA SER A 107 14.87 -23.19 13.99
C SER A 107 16.35 -23.18 14.37
N ILE A 108 16.81 -22.07 14.92
CA ILE A 108 18.21 -21.80 15.25
C ILE A 108 18.30 -21.57 16.78
N PRO A 109 18.71 -22.56 17.58
CA PRO A 109 18.75 -22.44 19.03
C PRO A 109 19.93 -21.58 19.47
N TYR A 110 19.74 -20.26 19.59
CA TYR A 110 20.80 -19.28 19.77
C TYR A 110 20.48 -18.32 20.91
N GLY A 111 21.42 -18.14 21.84
CA GLY A 111 21.28 -17.17 22.93
C GLY A 111 21.54 -15.75 22.44
N TRP A 112 20.47 -14.99 22.22
CA TRP A 112 20.54 -13.58 21.84
C TRP A 112 20.36 -12.65 23.05
N VAL A 113 20.77 -11.40 22.89
CA VAL A 113 20.71 -10.34 23.89
C VAL A 113 19.73 -9.28 23.41
N GLU A 114 18.83 -8.84 24.28
CA GLU A 114 17.84 -7.82 23.95
C GLU A 114 18.53 -6.50 23.56
N GLY A 115 18.11 -5.93 22.42
CA GLY A 115 18.65 -4.70 21.86
C GLY A 115 19.80 -4.89 20.86
N ASP A 116 20.43 -6.07 20.81
CA ASP A 116 21.56 -6.32 19.92
C ASP A 116 21.10 -6.60 18.47
N PRO A 117 21.87 -6.17 17.45
CA PRO A 117 21.61 -6.53 16.06
C PRO A 117 22.15 -7.93 15.73
N TYR A 118 21.43 -8.65 14.87
CA TYR A 118 21.85 -9.96 14.36
C TYR A 118 21.72 -10.06 12.84
N SER A 119 22.70 -10.70 12.21
CA SER A 119 22.66 -11.05 10.79
C SER A 119 22.69 -12.57 10.64
N ILE A 120 21.61 -13.13 10.11
CA ILE A 120 21.43 -14.57 9.88
C ILE A 120 21.72 -14.84 8.40
N LYS A 121 22.81 -15.54 8.11
CA LYS A 121 23.22 -15.87 6.74
C LYS A 121 22.96 -17.34 6.46
N LEU A 122 22.29 -17.62 5.35
CA LEU A 122 21.96 -18.95 4.83
C LEU A 122 22.87 -19.22 3.64
N ILE A 123 23.69 -20.27 3.73
CA ILE A 123 24.61 -20.67 2.67
C ILE A 123 24.03 -21.90 1.96
N THR A 124 23.88 -21.83 0.65
CA THR A 124 23.39 -22.95 -0.16
C THR A 124 24.49 -23.94 -0.50
N THR A 125 24.12 -25.12 -0.99
CA THR A 125 25.09 -26.12 -1.50
C THR A 125 25.94 -25.61 -2.66
N ASN A 126 25.45 -24.61 -3.40
CA ASN A 126 26.16 -23.93 -4.48
C ASN A 126 26.99 -22.72 -4.00
N GLY A 127 27.00 -22.45 -2.69
CA GLY A 127 27.82 -21.40 -2.07
C GLY A 127 27.24 -19.99 -2.18
N LEU A 128 25.98 -19.84 -2.57
CA LEU A 128 25.28 -18.55 -2.54
C LEU A 128 24.85 -18.23 -1.10
N ILE A 129 24.87 -16.94 -0.76
CA ILE A 129 24.56 -16.45 0.59
C ILE A 129 23.32 -15.59 0.52
N PHE A 130 22.34 -15.92 1.36
CA PHE A 130 21.11 -15.14 1.56
C PHE A 130 21.05 -14.68 3.02
N THR A 131 20.75 -13.41 3.24
CA THR A 131 20.81 -12.80 4.57
C THR A 131 19.42 -12.40 5.03
N GLY A 132 19.12 -12.64 6.30
CA GLY A 132 18.03 -12.00 7.02
C GLY A 132 18.60 -11.27 8.23
N ASP A 133 18.29 -9.98 8.35
CA ASP A 133 18.81 -9.13 9.41
C ASP A 133 17.74 -8.85 10.46
N VAL A 134 18.18 -8.74 11.71
CA VAL A 134 17.42 -8.31 12.87
C VAL A 134 18.11 -7.04 13.36
N ALA A 135 17.51 -5.88 13.10
CA ALA A 135 18.10 -4.60 13.48
C ALA A 135 18.22 -4.44 15.00
N VAL A 136 17.19 -4.88 15.74
CA VAL A 136 17.11 -4.81 17.20
C VAL A 136 16.44 -6.09 17.71
N ALA A 137 17.16 -6.93 18.45
CA ALA A 137 16.59 -8.15 18.99
C ALA A 137 15.61 -7.86 20.14
N ALA A 138 14.36 -8.26 19.97
CA ALA A 138 13.35 -8.30 21.02
C ALA A 138 12.47 -9.52 20.82
N LEU A 139 11.87 -10.05 21.89
CA LEU A 139 10.91 -11.15 21.78
C LEU A 139 9.80 -10.78 20.80
N THR A 140 9.59 -11.62 19.78
CA THR A 140 8.54 -11.37 18.82
C THR A 140 7.18 -11.44 19.52
N PRO A 141 6.33 -10.42 19.40
CA PRO A 141 5.06 -10.38 20.10
C PRO A 141 4.17 -11.58 19.78
N VAL A 142 3.61 -12.22 20.81
CA VAL A 142 2.58 -13.26 20.66
C VAL A 142 1.22 -12.59 20.50
N ALA A 143 0.36 -13.18 19.67
CA ALA A 143 -1.00 -12.71 19.46
C ALA A 143 -1.88 -13.05 20.68
N ASP A 144 -1.98 -12.13 21.63
CA ASP A 144 -2.87 -12.20 22.80
C ASP A 144 -3.84 -11.01 22.86
N ALA A 145 -4.87 -11.10 23.72
CA ALA A 145 -5.92 -10.09 23.82
C ALA A 145 -5.38 -8.69 24.19
N ASP A 146 -4.35 -8.64 25.02
CA ASP A 146 -3.72 -7.38 25.45
C ASP A 146 -3.01 -6.71 24.28
N ARG A 147 -2.28 -7.49 23.47
CA ARG A 147 -1.59 -6.99 22.28
C ARG A 147 -2.56 -6.55 21.21
N PHE A 148 -3.64 -7.29 20.98
CA PHE A 148 -4.73 -6.87 20.10
C PHE A 148 -5.30 -5.51 20.55
N ALA A 149 -5.52 -5.31 21.85
CA ALA A 149 -6.02 -4.04 22.38
C ALA A 149 -5.00 -2.90 22.24
N GLN A 150 -3.71 -3.16 22.48
CA GLN A 150 -2.64 -2.16 22.31
C GLN A 150 -2.53 -1.69 20.86
N TYR A 151 -2.50 -2.60 19.88
CA TYR A 151 -2.48 -2.24 18.47
C TYR A 151 -3.75 -1.48 18.07
N ALA A 152 -4.93 -1.90 18.57
CA ALA A 152 -6.16 -1.15 18.34
C ALA A 152 -6.10 0.27 18.91
N LEU A 153 -5.50 0.46 20.08
CA LEU A 153 -5.32 1.75 20.69
C LEU A 153 -4.37 2.63 19.88
N ILE A 154 -3.26 2.06 19.37
CA ILE A 154 -2.32 2.75 18.49
C ILE A 154 -3.04 3.20 17.21
N GLY A 155 -3.72 2.29 16.51
CA GLY A 155 -4.46 2.63 15.29
C GLY A 155 -5.57 3.65 15.53
N PHE A 156 -6.21 3.63 16.72
CA PHE A 156 -7.18 4.64 17.11
C PHE A 156 -6.54 6.03 17.30
N TYR A 157 -5.39 6.11 17.97
CA TYR A 157 -4.65 7.36 18.19
C TYR A 157 -4.00 7.91 16.92
N VAL A 158 -3.62 7.06 15.98
CA VAL A 158 -3.02 7.48 14.71
C VAL A 158 -4.06 7.80 13.65
N GLY A 159 -5.17 7.07 13.57
CA GLY A 159 -6.19 7.30 12.55
C GLY A 159 -7.36 8.14 13.06
N VAL A 160 -8.18 7.57 13.95
CA VAL A 160 -9.50 8.13 14.30
C VAL A 160 -9.39 9.48 15.02
N VAL A 161 -8.51 9.58 16.01
CA VAL A 161 -8.35 10.79 16.83
C VAL A 161 -7.89 12.00 15.99
N PRO A 162 -6.76 11.95 15.27
CA PRO A 162 -6.26 13.11 14.53
C PRO A 162 -7.18 13.52 13.39
N ILE A 163 -7.79 12.57 12.66
CA ILE A 163 -8.81 12.91 11.66
C ILE A 163 -9.99 13.63 12.30
N GLY A 164 -10.46 13.12 13.46
CA GLY A 164 -11.46 13.80 14.27
C GLY A 164 -11.06 15.22 14.64
N LEU A 165 -9.82 15.42 15.09
CA LEU A 165 -9.27 16.75 15.41
C LEU A 165 -9.23 17.66 14.18
N GLY A 166 -8.86 17.14 13.01
CA GLY A 166 -8.91 17.89 11.75
C GLY A 166 -10.32 18.31 11.37
N LEU A 167 -11.31 17.42 11.53
CA LEU A 167 -12.73 17.72 11.27
C LEU A 167 -13.27 18.82 12.20
N LEU A 168 -12.73 18.98 13.41
CA LEU A 168 -13.12 20.06 14.33
C LEU A 168 -12.78 21.46 13.79
N TRP A 169 -11.96 21.58 12.75
CA TRP A 169 -11.69 22.86 12.09
C TRP A 169 -12.87 23.34 11.23
N PHE A 170 -13.86 22.49 10.97
CA PHE A 170 -15.03 22.82 10.14
C PHE A 170 -15.72 24.16 10.45
N PRO A 171 -16.02 24.52 11.72
CA PRO A 171 -16.67 25.80 12.04
C PRO A 171 -15.79 27.01 11.73
N PHE A 172 -14.46 26.87 11.82
CA PHE A 172 -13.51 27.89 11.44
C PHE A 172 -13.45 28.05 9.91
N LEU A 173 -13.35 26.92 9.19
CA LEU A 173 -13.30 26.89 7.72
C LEU A 173 -14.55 27.53 7.08
N ARG A 174 -15.72 27.40 7.72
CA ARG A 174 -16.97 28.01 7.26
C ARG A 174 -16.99 29.55 7.28
N ARG A 175 -16.03 30.20 7.94
CA ARG A 175 -15.96 31.67 8.02
C ARG A 175 -15.28 32.29 6.81
N PHE A 176 -14.63 31.50 5.96
CA PHE A 176 -13.93 32.01 4.78
C PHE A 176 -14.91 32.42 3.68
N SER A 177 -14.52 33.44 2.90
CA SER A 177 -15.24 33.84 1.68
C SER A 177 -15.16 32.76 0.61
N ASP A 178 -15.96 32.86 -0.46
CA ASP A 178 -15.88 31.93 -1.60
C ASP A 178 -14.46 31.80 -2.18
N ARG A 179 -13.69 32.89 -2.15
CA ARG A 179 -12.28 32.88 -2.59
C ARG A 179 -11.37 32.13 -1.61
N GLY A 180 -11.60 32.29 -0.31
CA GLY A 180 -10.88 31.53 0.71
C GLY A 180 -11.23 30.04 0.68
N MET A 181 -12.49 29.70 0.41
CA MET A 181 -12.96 28.33 0.27
C MET A 181 -12.35 27.62 -0.95
N GLN A 182 -12.15 28.33 -2.08
CA GLN A 182 -11.35 27.82 -3.21
C GLN A 182 -9.89 27.60 -2.82
N GLY A 183 -9.31 28.50 -2.03
CA GLY A 183 -7.97 28.33 -1.46
C GLY A 183 -7.87 27.08 -0.58
N VAL A 184 -8.84 26.82 0.29
CA VAL A 184 -8.89 25.61 1.13
C VAL A 184 -8.95 24.34 0.28
N LEU A 185 -9.77 24.30 -0.77
CA LEU A 185 -9.82 23.14 -1.67
C LEU A 185 -8.48 22.92 -2.40
N ALA A 186 -7.84 24.00 -2.86
CA ALA A 186 -6.54 23.92 -3.52
C ALA A 186 -5.42 23.49 -2.54
N LEU A 187 -5.46 23.97 -1.29
CA LEU A 187 -4.60 23.50 -0.20
C LEU A 187 -4.76 21.99 -0.02
N THR A 188 -6.00 21.49 0.09
CA THR A 188 -6.28 20.06 0.19
C THR A 188 -5.69 19.26 -0.97
N VAL A 189 -5.82 19.74 -2.21
CA VAL A 189 -5.18 19.08 -3.37
C VAL A 189 -3.66 19.03 -3.23
N GLY A 190 -3.04 20.10 -2.72
CA GLY A 190 -1.61 20.12 -2.42
C GLY A 190 -1.20 19.09 -1.35
N LEU A 191 -1.97 19.01 -0.25
CA LEU A 191 -1.75 18.01 0.81
C LEU A 191 -1.81 16.59 0.23
N LEU A 192 -2.89 16.27 -0.48
CA LEU A 192 -3.12 14.94 -1.05
C LEU A 192 -2.10 14.60 -2.15
N PHE A 193 -1.60 15.59 -2.91
CA PHE A 193 -0.59 15.34 -3.92
C PHE A 193 0.73 14.85 -3.29
N PHE A 194 1.16 15.47 -2.19
CA PHE A 194 2.31 14.97 -1.43
C PHE A 194 2.05 13.55 -0.94
N LEU A 195 0.86 13.29 -0.39
CA LEU A 195 0.47 11.98 0.11
C LEU A 195 0.58 10.88 -0.95
N VAL A 196 0.21 11.17 -2.21
CA VAL A 196 0.38 10.21 -3.33
C VAL A 196 1.85 9.86 -3.55
N VAL A 197 2.74 10.85 -3.52
CA VAL A 197 4.18 10.63 -3.72
C VAL A 197 4.73 9.74 -2.62
N ASP A 198 4.42 10.09 -1.37
CA ASP A 198 4.83 9.35 -0.17
C ASP A 198 4.33 7.91 -0.19
N THR A 199 3.02 7.72 -0.39
CA THR A 199 2.39 6.38 -0.48
C THR A 199 2.99 5.52 -1.59
N LEU A 200 3.29 6.10 -2.74
CA LEU A 200 3.91 5.38 -3.86
C LEU A 200 5.35 5.00 -3.55
N GLN A 201 6.12 5.90 -2.93
CA GLN A 201 7.51 5.62 -2.56
C GLN A 201 7.57 4.45 -1.57
N GLU A 202 6.78 4.51 -0.50
CA GLU A 202 6.71 3.45 0.52
C GLU A 202 6.31 2.10 -0.09
N GLY A 203 5.28 2.10 -0.94
CA GLY A 203 4.84 0.89 -1.64
C GLY A 203 5.92 0.33 -2.56
N LEU A 204 6.69 1.17 -3.25
CA LEU A 204 7.76 0.74 -4.15
C LEU A 204 8.98 0.20 -3.40
N GLU A 205 9.32 0.77 -2.24
CA GLU A 205 10.37 0.28 -1.36
C GLU A 205 10.04 -1.14 -0.85
N LEU A 206 8.86 -1.32 -0.25
CA LEU A 206 8.38 -2.65 0.17
C LEU A 206 8.23 -3.61 -1.02
N GLY A 207 7.79 -3.09 -2.17
CA GLY A 207 7.66 -3.87 -3.40
C GLY A 207 9.00 -4.35 -3.96
N ALA A 208 10.11 -3.70 -3.60
CA ALA A 208 11.46 -4.10 -3.97
C ALA A 208 12.04 -5.17 -3.04
N GLU A 209 11.61 -5.18 -1.77
CA GLU A 209 11.95 -6.21 -0.79
C GLU A 209 11.14 -7.51 -0.97
N ALA A 210 9.94 -7.38 -1.52
CA ALA A 210 9.07 -8.51 -1.83
C ALA A 210 9.75 -9.57 -2.73
N PRO A 211 9.42 -10.87 -2.57
CA PRO A 211 9.98 -11.92 -3.42
C PRO A 211 9.79 -11.63 -4.91
N GLY A 212 10.89 -11.66 -5.67
CA GLY A 212 10.92 -11.18 -7.06
C GLY A 212 9.89 -11.84 -7.98
N VAL A 213 9.49 -13.07 -7.69
CA VAL A 213 8.44 -13.82 -8.40
C VAL A 213 7.08 -13.12 -8.40
N PHE A 214 6.78 -12.30 -7.40
CA PHE A 214 5.52 -11.56 -7.28
C PHE A 214 5.54 -10.19 -7.95
N HIS A 215 6.71 -9.72 -8.39
CA HIS A 215 6.88 -8.39 -8.98
C HIS A 215 6.24 -7.28 -8.11
N GLY A 216 6.64 -7.18 -6.85
CA GLY A 216 6.03 -6.28 -5.85
C GLY A 216 5.88 -4.83 -6.33
N THR A 217 6.92 -4.25 -6.95
CA THR A 217 6.85 -2.90 -7.52
C THR A 217 5.79 -2.75 -8.62
N ALA A 218 5.56 -3.78 -9.44
CA ALA A 218 4.50 -3.78 -10.44
C ALA A 218 3.11 -3.86 -9.78
N LEU A 219 2.98 -4.62 -8.68
CA LEU A 219 1.74 -4.69 -7.90
C LEU A 219 1.34 -3.32 -7.33
N VAL A 220 2.28 -2.47 -6.94
CA VAL A 220 2.00 -1.09 -6.52
C VAL A 220 1.32 -0.31 -7.64
N TRP A 221 1.91 -0.31 -8.84
CA TRP A 221 1.37 0.40 -10.00
C TRP A 221 0.02 -0.16 -10.46
N PHE A 222 -0.13 -1.49 -10.49
CA PHE A 222 -1.41 -2.12 -10.81
C PHE A 222 -2.48 -1.82 -9.76
N GLY A 223 -2.12 -1.88 -8.47
CA GLY A 223 -2.99 -1.50 -7.36
C GLY A 223 -3.48 -0.06 -7.50
N ALA A 224 -2.56 0.88 -7.77
CA ALA A 224 -2.89 2.29 -7.96
C ALA A 224 -3.81 2.51 -9.16
N LEU A 225 -3.47 1.94 -10.31
CA LEU A 225 -4.26 2.10 -11.53
C LEU A 225 -5.66 1.49 -11.37
N LEU A 226 -5.76 0.24 -10.90
CA LEU A 226 -7.03 -0.46 -10.77
C LEU A 226 -7.92 0.18 -9.70
N SER A 227 -7.35 0.59 -8.57
CA SER A 227 -8.07 1.33 -7.52
C SER A 227 -8.63 2.65 -8.06
N PHE A 228 -7.78 3.45 -8.73
CA PHE A 228 -8.21 4.71 -9.36
C PHE A 228 -9.36 4.48 -10.35
N LEU A 229 -9.21 3.53 -11.29
CA LEU A 229 -10.20 3.24 -12.31
C LEU A 229 -11.50 2.69 -11.71
N PHE A 230 -11.40 1.80 -10.71
CA PHE A 230 -12.55 1.24 -10.02
C PHE A 230 -13.36 2.33 -9.31
N LEU A 231 -12.71 3.19 -8.53
CA LEU A 231 -13.36 4.29 -7.83
C LEU A 231 -13.92 5.33 -8.81
N LEU A 232 -13.22 5.61 -9.91
CA LEU A 232 -13.72 6.47 -10.98
C LEU A 232 -14.98 5.89 -11.66
N ALA A 233 -15.00 4.58 -11.92
CA ALA A 233 -16.16 3.90 -12.50
C ALA A 233 -17.36 3.94 -11.54
N LEU A 234 -17.14 3.71 -10.23
CA LEU A 234 -18.17 3.85 -9.20
C LEU A 234 -18.70 5.30 -9.13
N ASP A 235 -17.82 6.29 -9.21
CA ASP A 235 -18.17 7.70 -9.21
C ASP A 235 -19.10 8.03 -10.38
N GLN A 236 -18.71 7.68 -11.61
CA GLN A 236 -19.50 7.94 -12.81
C GLN A 236 -20.82 7.18 -12.86
N ALA A 237 -20.85 5.94 -12.36
CA ALA A 237 -22.09 5.17 -12.23
C ALA A 237 -23.07 5.83 -11.23
N SER A 238 -22.54 6.47 -10.18
CA SER A 238 -23.33 7.17 -9.17
C SER A 238 -23.83 8.55 -9.62
N GLU A 239 -23.05 9.30 -10.41
CA GLU A 239 -23.44 10.63 -10.95
C GLU A 239 -24.70 10.54 -11.84
N LYS A 240 -24.94 9.40 -12.49
CA LYS A 240 -26.14 9.19 -13.32
C LYS A 240 -27.45 9.09 -12.50
N ARG A 241 -27.36 8.94 -11.17
CA ARG A 241 -28.51 8.75 -10.27
C ARG A 241 -28.80 9.94 -9.35
N SER A 242 -27.87 10.88 -9.15
CA SER A 242 -28.09 12.06 -8.31
C SER A 242 -27.03 13.16 -8.56
N ASN A 243 -27.39 14.43 -8.38
CA ASN A 243 -26.45 15.55 -8.35
C ASN A 243 -25.58 15.39 -7.07
N SER A 244 -24.27 15.21 -7.21
CA SER A 244 -23.40 14.91 -6.06
C SER A 244 -23.42 16.03 -5.02
N ASN A 245 -23.82 15.69 -3.79
CA ASN A 245 -23.83 16.62 -2.66
C ASN A 245 -22.46 16.61 -1.96
N GLY A 246 -22.09 17.69 -1.27
CA GLY A 246 -20.81 17.84 -0.56
C GLY A 246 -20.52 16.67 0.39
N LYS A 247 -21.56 16.19 1.07
CA LYS A 247 -21.51 14.97 1.90
C LYS A 247 -21.04 13.72 1.15
N GLN A 248 -21.48 13.47 -0.08
CA GLN A 248 -21.06 12.30 -0.84
C GLN A 248 -19.57 12.39 -1.22
N VAL A 249 -19.10 13.59 -1.55
CA VAL A 249 -17.68 13.84 -1.79
C VAL A 249 -16.88 13.61 -0.51
N ALA A 250 -17.33 14.11 0.64
CA ALA A 250 -16.66 13.89 1.92
C ALA A 250 -16.46 12.39 2.25
N TYR A 251 -17.46 11.55 2.02
CA TYR A 251 -17.33 10.10 2.21
C TYR A 251 -16.37 9.43 1.23
N LYS A 252 -16.29 9.92 -0.01
CA LYS A 252 -15.31 9.43 -1.00
C LYS A 252 -13.89 9.80 -0.58
N ILE A 253 -13.68 11.05 -0.16
CA ILE A 253 -12.40 11.51 0.41
C ILE A 253 -12.04 10.63 1.62
N SER A 254 -12.95 10.51 2.58
CA SER A 254 -12.77 9.72 3.80
C SER A 254 -12.48 8.24 3.52
N GLY A 255 -13.13 7.62 2.53
CA GLY A 255 -12.83 6.24 2.13
C GLY A 255 -11.46 6.07 1.46
N GLY A 256 -11.05 7.01 0.61
CA GLY A 256 -9.72 6.99 0.00
C GLY A 256 -8.59 7.18 1.02
N ILE A 257 -8.78 8.14 1.93
CA ILE A 257 -7.90 8.33 3.08
C ILE A 257 -7.87 7.09 3.97
N GLY A 258 -9.02 6.48 4.28
CA GLY A 258 -9.06 5.24 5.05
C GLY A 258 -8.24 4.09 4.46
N LEU A 259 -8.19 3.96 3.13
CA LEU A 259 -7.31 2.97 2.50
C LEU A 259 -5.82 3.33 2.65
N HIS A 260 -5.47 4.60 2.72
CA HIS A 260 -4.11 5.06 3.01
C HIS A 260 -3.74 4.80 4.48
N ASN A 261 -4.60 5.18 5.44
CA ASN A 261 -4.37 4.92 6.86
C ASN A 261 -4.30 3.43 7.20
N LEU A 262 -4.89 2.55 6.39
CA LEU A 262 -4.64 1.10 6.49
C LEU A 262 -3.13 0.81 6.32
N GLY A 263 -2.49 1.39 5.31
CA GLY A 263 -1.06 1.26 5.05
C GLY A 263 -0.19 1.81 6.19
N GLU A 264 -0.51 3.00 6.71
CA GLU A 264 0.14 3.56 7.92
C GLU A 264 0.06 2.58 9.11
N GLY A 265 -1.13 2.01 9.32
CA GLY A 265 -1.34 1.02 10.36
C GLY A 265 -0.46 -0.22 10.14
N LEU A 266 -0.36 -0.72 8.90
CA LEU A 266 0.52 -1.86 8.57
C LEU A 266 1.98 -1.54 8.93
N ALA A 267 2.49 -0.37 8.52
CA ALA A 267 3.87 0.04 8.79
C ALA A 267 4.15 0.14 10.30
N ILE A 268 3.27 0.78 11.06
CA ILE A 268 3.41 0.88 12.52
C ILE A 268 3.36 -0.51 13.18
N GLY A 269 2.39 -1.33 12.78
CA GLY A 269 2.25 -2.70 13.31
C GLY A 269 3.50 -3.53 13.04
N ALA A 270 4.05 -3.44 11.82
CA ALA A 270 5.26 -4.15 11.41
C ALA A 270 6.48 -3.70 12.20
N ALA A 271 6.68 -2.38 12.38
CA ALA A 271 7.78 -1.84 13.17
C ALA A 271 7.76 -2.36 14.63
N PHE A 272 6.58 -2.37 15.28
CA PHE A 272 6.47 -2.94 16.63
C PHE A 272 6.66 -4.46 16.66
N ALA A 273 6.20 -5.18 15.63
CA ALA A 273 6.42 -6.62 15.51
C ALA A 273 7.90 -6.99 15.30
N ALA A 274 8.66 -6.10 14.64
CA ALA A 274 10.11 -6.21 14.44
C ALA A 274 10.94 -5.80 15.68
N GLY A 275 10.30 -5.32 16.75
CA GLY A 275 10.99 -4.82 17.94
C GLY A 275 11.52 -3.39 17.81
N GLU A 276 11.24 -2.71 16.70
CA GLU A 276 11.70 -1.36 16.40
C GLU A 276 10.80 -0.29 17.03
N ALA A 277 10.70 -0.28 18.36
CA ALA A 277 9.80 0.60 19.09
C ALA A 277 10.04 2.10 18.85
N ALA A 278 11.30 2.48 18.60
CA ALA A 278 11.67 3.85 18.24
C ALA A 278 11.07 4.25 16.88
N LEU A 279 11.24 3.39 15.85
CA LEU A 279 10.64 3.59 14.53
C LEU A 279 9.11 3.62 14.64
N GLY A 280 8.50 2.65 15.33
CA GLY A 280 7.05 2.62 15.52
C GLY A 280 6.50 3.89 16.21
N THR A 281 7.18 4.39 17.24
CA THR A 281 6.78 5.64 17.93
C THR A 281 6.92 6.85 17.02
N PHE A 282 7.97 6.88 16.22
CA PHE A 282 8.23 7.95 15.27
C PHE A 282 7.16 8.01 14.18
N LEU A 283 6.82 6.85 13.59
CA LEU A 283 5.72 6.71 12.64
C LEU A 283 4.39 7.17 13.25
N ILE A 284 4.09 6.79 14.51
CA ILE A 284 2.89 7.25 15.22
C ILE A 284 2.83 8.78 15.26
N ILE A 285 3.91 9.45 15.67
CA ILE A 285 3.93 10.91 15.81
C ILE A 285 3.70 11.57 14.45
N GLY A 286 4.43 11.13 13.42
CA GLY A 286 4.30 11.74 12.11
C GLY A 286 2.97 11.52 11.45
N PHE A 287 2.47 10.30 11.51
CA PHE A 287 1.17 9.99 10.94
C PHE A 287 0.05 10.70 11.70
N THR A 288 0.16 10.82 13.02
CA THR A 288 -0.79 11.64 13.79
C THR A 288 -0.81 13.09 13.30
N LEU A 289 0.35 13.70 13.05
CA LEU A 289 0.43 15.07 12.57
C LEU A 289 -0.16 15.23 11.16
N HIS A 290 0.14 14.32 10.22
CA HIS A 290 -0.43 14.40 8.88
C HIS A 290 -1.95 14.19 8.88
N ASN A 291 -2.48 13.33 9.76
CA ASN A 291 -3.88 12.92 9.76
C ASN A 291 -4.80 14.03 10.25
N ILE A 292 -4.26 14.96 11.05
CA ILE A 292 -4.96 16.19 11.42
C ILE A 292 -5.21 17.05 10.18
N THR A 293 -4.24 17.17 9.28
CA THR A 293 -4.39 17.97 8.06
C THR A 293 -5.34 17.32 7.06
N GLU A 294 -5.43 15.99 7.06
CA GLU A 294 -6.37 15.24 6.23
C GLU A 294 -7.83 15.42 6.65
N GLY A 295 -8.09 15.51 7.95
CA GLY A 295 -9.42 15.84 8.48
C GLY A 295 -9.94 17.20 7.97
N VAL A 296 -9.06 18.18 7.76
CA VAL A 296 -9.39 19.47 7.11
C VAL A 296 -9.82 19.24 5.65
N GLY A 297 -9.12 18.35 4.94
CA GLY A 297 -9.46 17.94 3.59
C GLY A 297 -10.85 17.31 3.49
N ILE A 298 -11.17 16.38 4.39
CA ILE A 298 -12.49 15.73 4.47
C ILE A 298 -13.61 16.73 4.78
N ALA A 299 -13.33 17.74 5.62
CA ALA A 299 -14.29 18.78 5.98
C ALA A 299 -14.60 19.75 4.82
N SER A 300 -13.65 19.96 3.90
CA SER A 300 -13.73 20.99 2.85
C SER A 300 -14.95 20.91 1.90
N PRO A 301 -15.41 19.73 1.40
CA PRO A 301 -16.62 19.67 0.59
C PRO A 301 -17.91 19.91 1.38
N LEU A 302 -17.88 19.83 2.72
CA LEU A 302 -19.06 20.01 3.57
C LEU A 302 -19.38 21.49 3.85
N LEU A 303 -18.52 22.43 3.44
CA LEU A 303 -18.61 23.83 3.89
C LEU A 303 -19.93 24.51 3.52
N LYS A 304 -20.52 24.10 2.39
CA LYS A 304 -21.84 24.58 1.91
C LYS A 304 -23.03 23.76 2.44
N ASP A 305 -22.77 22.65 3.14
CA ASP A 305 -23.79 21.75 3.69
C ASP A 305 -24.04 22.01 5.19
N SER A 306 -25.13 21.48 5.75
CA SER A 306 -25.43 21.50 7.19
C SER A 306 -25.25 20.10 7.83
N PRO A 307 -24.02 19.57 7.91
CA PRO A 307 -23.76 18.25 8.46
C PRO A 307 -24.05 18.18 9.97
N THR A 308 -24.51 17.01 10.43
CA THR A 308 -24.69 16.72 11.85
C THR A 308 -23.40 16.17 12.48
N TRP A 309 -23.28 16.22 13.81
CA TRP A 309 -22.14 15.61 14.52
C TRP A 309 -21.93 14.12 14.18
N ARG A 310 -23.03 13.38 13.92
CA ARG A 310 -22.98 11.98 13.48
C ARG A 310 -22.29 11.81 12.12
N THR A 311 -22.40 12.81 11.25
CA THR A 311 -21.70 12.81 9.96
C THR A 311 -20.20 12.93 10.19
N PHE A 312 -19.76 13.80 11.09
CA PHE A 312 -18.33 13.92 11.44
C PHE A 312 -17.78 12.65 12.10
N LEU A 313 -18.52 12.05 13.04
CA LEU A 313 -18.12 10.78 13.65
C LEU A 313 -17.98 9.66 12.60
N ALA A 314 -18.95 9.55 11.69
CA ALA A 314 -18.89 8.55 10.63
C ALA A 314 -17.71 8.78 9.68
N LEU A 315 -17.40 10.02 9.32
CA LEU A 315 -16.25 10.36 8.48
C LEU A 315 -14.91 10.07 9.19
N ALA A 316 -14.80 10.39 10.48
CA ALA A 316 -13.63 10.06 11.28
C ALA A 316 -13.41 8.55 11.38
N LEU A 317 -14.48 7.77 11.54
CA LEU A 317 -14.39 6.31 11.60
C LEU A 317 -14.06 5.68 10.23
N VAL A 318 -14.69 6.14 9.15
CA VAL A 318 -14.43 5.60 7.80
C VAL A 318 -12.99 5.87 7.38
N ALA A 319 -12.44 7.03 7.72
CA ALA A 319 -11.06 7.38 7.39
C ALA A 319 -10.04 6.83 8.41
N GLY A 320 -10.36 6.82 9.71
CA GLY A 320 -9.37 6.49 10.74
C GLY A 320 -9.39 5.04 11.23
N ALA A 321 -10.55 4.36 11.24
CA ALA A 321 -10.63 3.00 11.75
C ALA A 321 -9.83 1.96 10.93
N PRO A 322 -9.63 2.11 9.61
CA PRO A 322 -8.74 1.21 8.88
C PRO A 322 -7.31 1.14 9.42
N ALA A 323 -6.78 2.19 10.07
CA ALA A 323 -5.48 2.14 10.74
C ALA A 323 -5.42 1.06 11.83
N ILE A 324 -6.53 0.84 12.55
CA ILE A 324 -6.64 -0.23 13.55
C ILE A 324 -6.44 -1.59 12.88
N VAL A 325 -7.16 -1.83 11.78
CA VAL A 325 -7.01 -3.06 11.00
C VAL A 325 -5.57 -3.19 10.50
N GLY A 326 -4.97 -2.09 10.06
CA GLY A 326 -3.60 -2.06 9.59
C GLY A 326 -2.61 -2.48 10.68
N THR A 327 -2.71 -1.90 11.89
CA THR A 327 -1.82 -2.25 13.01
C THR A 327 -1.93 -3.71 13.41
N TRP A 328 -3.12 -4.33 13.33
CA TRP A 328 -3.25 -5.76 13.55
C TRP A 328 -2.61 -6.58 12.43
N VAL A 329 -2.85 -6.21 11.17
CA VAL A 329 -2.29 -6.94 10.03
C VAL A 329 -0.76 -6.84 10.01
N GLY A 330 -0.21 -5.63 10.14
CA GLY A 330 1.24 -5.44 10.25
C GLY A 330 1.83 -6.05 11.51
N GLY A 331 1.10 -6.02 12.62
CA GLY A 331 1.55 -6.56 13.89
C GLY A 331 1.66 -8.09 13.94
N PHE A 332 0.85 -8.81 13.17
CA PHE A 332 0.74 -10.27 13.29
C PHE A 332 1.04 -11.04 12.00
N VAL A 333 0.73 -10.45 10.83
CA VAL A 333 0.71 -11.15 9.54
C VAL A 333 1.34 -10.28 8.44
N PHE A 334 2.35 -9.48 8.79
CA PHE A 334 3.02 -8.62 7.81
C PHE A 334 3.64 -9.43 6.67
N ASN A 335 3.54 -8.88 5.47
CA ASN A 335 4.06 -9.44 4.24
C ASN A 335 4.29 -8.30 3.24
N ASP A 336 5.52 -8.14 2.78
CA ASP A 336 5.93 -7.01 1.93
C ASP A 336 5.15 -6.95 0.62
N THR A 337 4.82 -8.12 0.05
CA THR A 337 4.05 -8.20 -1.21
C THR A 337 2.64 -7.64 -1.02
N LEU A 338 1.96 -8.03 0.07
CA LEU A 338 0.63 -7.53 0.38
C LEU A 338 0.66 -6.06 0.79
N ALA A 339 1.67 -5.65 1.57
CA ALA A 339 1.85 -4.27 1.97
C ALA A 339 2.04 -3.37 0.75
N ALA A 340 2.95 -3.70 -0.17
CA ALA A 340 3.17 -2.99 -1.43
C ALA A 340 1.87 -2.86 -2.25
N MET A 341 1.09 -3.94 -2.37
CA MET A 341 -0.20 -3.91 -3.05
C MET A 341 -1.19 -2.95 -2.37
N PHE A 342 -1.30 -2.95 -1.04
CA PHE A 342 -2.21 -2.05 -0.31
C PHE A 342 -1.79 -0.58 -0.43
N PHE A 343 -0.49 -0.27 -0.35
CA PHE A 343 0.03 1.07 -0.62
C PHE A 343 -0.33 1.52 -2.05
N GLY A 344 -0.16 0.65 -3.05
CA GLY A 344 -0.63 0.90 -4.41
C GLY A 344 -2.12 1.24 -4.46
N ILE A 345 -2.98 0.42 -3.86
CA ILE A 345 -4.43 0.65 -3.80
C ILE A 345 -4.76 2.00 -3.14
N GLY A 346 -4.09 2.36 -2.04
CA GLY A 346 -4.23 3.63 -1.34
C GLY A 346 -3.87 4.82 -2.23
N ALA A 347 -2.70 4.76 -2.89
CA ALA A 347 -2.25 5.81 -3.81
C ALA A 347 -3.27 6.04 -4.94
N GLY A 348 -3.80 4.97 -5.54
CA GLY A 348 -4.85 5.04 -6.55
C GLY A 348 -6.13 5.73 -6.06
N ALA A 349 -6.52 5.46 -4.82
CA ALA A 349 -7.69 6.07 -4.21
C ALA A 349 -7.49 7.57 -3.95
N ILE A 350 -6.31 7.98 -3.48
CA ILE A 350 -5.97 9.39 -3.27
C ILE A 350 -5.94 10.15 -4.61
N ILE A 351 -5.34 9.57 -5.66
CA ILE A 351 -5.35 10.15 -7.02
C ILE A 351 -6.79 10.38 -7.49
N GLN A 352 -7.70 9.43 -7.23
CA GLN A 352 -9.10 9.58 -7.58
C GLN A 352 -9.74 10.75 -6.84
N VAL A 353 -9.44 10.93 -5.56
CA VAL A 353 -9.92 12.06 -4.77
C VAL A 353 -9.39 13.40 -5.30
N ILE A 354 -8.09 13.49 -5.61
CA ILE A 354 -7.49 14.68 -6.23
C ILE A 354 -8.24 15.05 -7.51
N TYR A 355 -8.55 14.05 -8.34
CA TYR A 355 -9.35 14.25 -9.55
C TYR A 355 -10.73 14.83 -9.24
N VAL A 356 -11.45 14.31 -8.23
CA VAL A 356 -12.78 14.84 -7.84
C VAL A 356 -12.69 16.28 -7.36
N ILE A 357 -11.76 16.61 -6.46
CA ILE A 357 -11.61 17.97 -5.92
C ILE A 357 -11.16 18.93 -7.03
N GLY A 358 -10.23 18.51 -7.90
CA GLY A 358 -9.81 19.26 -9.07
C GLY A 358 -11.00 19.61 -9.99
N LYS A 359 -11.85 18.63 -10.30
CA LYS A 359 -13.10 18.82 -11.06
C LYS A 359 -14.02 19.83 -10.38
N MET A 360 -14.14 19.80 -9.05
CA MET A 360 -14.93 20.78 -8.28
C MET A 360 -14.37 22.19 -8.40
N ILE A 361 -13.05 22.38 -8.25
CA ILE A 361 -12.38 23.69 -8.39
C ILE A 361 -12.63 24.25 -9.79
N VAL A 362 -12.42 23.45 -10.83
CA VAL A 362 -12.63 23.86 -12.23
C VAL A 362 -14.09 24.25 -12.49
N LYS A 363 -15.05 23.45 -12.01
CA LYS A 363 -16.49 23.71 -12.17
C LYS A 363 -16.94 25.00 -11.47
N GLU A 364 -16.47 25.23 -10.25
CA GLU A 364 -16.79 26.43 -9.49
C GLU A 364 -16.13 27.69 -10.09
N ALA A 365 -14.90 27.58 -10.60
CA ALA A 365 -14.23 28.66 -11.31
C ALA A 365 -14.99 29.07 -12.58
N ALA A 366 -15.41 28.09 -13.38
CA ALA A 366 -16.23 28.33 -14.58
C ALA A 366 -17.57 29.00 -14.25
N LYS A 367 -18.27 28.52 -13.20
CA LYS A 367 -19.54 29.11 -12.73
C LYS A 367 -19.39 30.58 -12.35
N ASN A 368 -18.24 30.96 -11.79
CA ASN A 368 -17.98 32.31 -11.29
C ASN A 368 -17.23 33.20 -12.31
N GLY A 369 -17.01 32.74 -13.55
CA GLY A 369 -16.27 33.48 -14.58
C GLY A 369 -14.81 33.76 -14.23
N LYS A 370 -14.20 32.93 -13.37
CA LYS A 370 -12.81 33.08 -12.90
C LYS A 370 -11.91 32.00 -13.52
N PRO A 371 -10.61 32.25 -13.69
CA PRO A 371 -9.67 31.21 -14.11
C PRO A 371 -9.56 30.14 -13.01
N ALA A 372 -9.54 28.86 -13.43
CA ALA A 372 -9.37 27.73 -12.51
C ALA A 372 -8.00 27.73 -11.82
N VAL A 373 -6.97 28.20 -12.52
CA VAL A 373 -5.63 28.43 -11.98
C VAL A 373 -5.49 29.92 -11.68
N SER A 374 -5.63 30.29 -10.41
CA SER A 374 -5.39 31.65 -9.92
C SER A 374 -4.18 31.65 -8.99
N TRP A 375 -3.55 32.81 -8.78
CA TRP A 375 -2.46 32.95 -7.81
C TRP A 375 -2.83 32.46 -6.41
N THR A 376 -4.09 32.64 -6.01
CA THR A 376 -4.61 32.11 -4.73
C THR A 376 -4.59 30.59 -4.72
N ASN A 377 -5.11 29.94 -5.76
CA ASN A 377 -5.14 28.47 -5.83
C ASN A 377 -3.72 27.89 -5.91
N LEU A 378 -2.83 28.51 -6.69
CA LEU A 378 -1.44 28.08 -6.78
C LEU A 378 -0.74 28.21 -5.43
N ALA A 379 -0.82 29.38 -4.78
CA ALA A 379 -0.20 29.59 -3.47
C ALA A 379 -0.75 28.63 -2.42
N SER A 380 -2.06 28.37 -2.41
CA SER A 380 -2.67 27.40 -1.50
C SER A 380 -2.23 25.97 -1.78
N LEU A 381 -2.19 25.55 -3.05
CA LEU A 381 -1.71 24.21 -3.42
C LEU A 381 -0.25 24.03 -3.02
N THR A 382 0.61 25.00 -3.33
CA THR A 382 2.03 24.97 -2.92
C THR A 382 2.16 24.96 -1.41
N LEU A 383 1.36 25.75 -0.69
CA LEU A 383 1.35 25.75 0.76
C LEU A 383 0.96 24.38 1.32
N GLY A 384 -0.01 23.68 0.71
CA GLY A 384 -0.36 22.31 1.09
C GLY A 384 0.82 21.36 0.94
N ILE A 385 1.50 21.38 -0.22
CA ILE A 385 2.69 20.54 -0.44
C ILE A 385 3.79 20.87 0.57
N VAL A 386 4.07 22.15 0.80
CA VAL A 386 5.11 22.59 1.75
C VAL A 386 4.76 22.20 3.18
N LEU A 387 3.51 22.34 3.60
CA LEU A 387 3.07 21.92 4.93
C LEU A 387 3.31 20.43 5.13
N MET A 388 2.91 19.60 4.17
CA MET A 388 3.14 18.15 4.24
C MET A 388 4.61 17.78 4.22
N TYR A 389 5.40 18.42 3.35
CA TYR A 389 6.84 18.20 3.27
C TYR A 389 7.54 18.59 4.58
N VAL A 390 7.15 19.72 5.19
CA VAL A 390 7.69 20.16 6.47
C VAL A 390 7.26 19.22 7.60
N THR A 391 6.02 18.76 7.62
CA THR A 391 5.61 17.74 8.61
C THR A 391 6.38 16.45 8.41
N ALA A 392 6.63 16.02 7.17
CA ALA A 392 7.44 14.84 6.87
C ALA A 392 8.91 15.04 7.31
N LEU A 393 9.49 16.22 7.17
CA LEU A 393 10.85 16.52 7.67
C LEU A 393 10.97 16.45 9.19
N PHE A 394 9.94 16.89 9.93
CA PHE A 394 9.93 16.72 11.39
C PHE A 394 9.77 15.26 11.83
N VAL A 395 9.47 14.38 10.87
CA VAL A 395 9.26 12.95 11.01
C VAL A 395 10.21 12.20 10.06
N SER A 396 11.37 12.75 9.73
CA SER A 396 12.49 11.97 9.17
C SER A 396 13.79 12.32 9.89
N VAL A 397 14.23 11.44 10.80
CA VAL A 397 15.51 11.51 11.53
C VAL A 397 16.05 10.12 11.72
#